data_AF-A0A1Q8ARZ0-F1
#
_entry.id   AF-A0A1Q8ARZ0-F1
#
_cell.length_a   1.000
_cell.length_b   1.000
_cell.length_c   1.000
_cell.angle_alpha   90.00
_cell.angle_beta   90.00
_cell.angle_gamma   90.00
#
_symmetry.space_group_name_H-M   'P 1'
#
loop_
_entity.id
_entity.type
_entity.pdbx_description
1 polymer ?
#
loop_
_entity_poly.entity_id
_entity_poly.type
_entity_poly.pdbx_seq_one_letter_code
_entity_poly.pdbx_strand_id
1 'polypeptide(L)'
;MQPPAATYHWYKGNTHTHTLNSDGDSTPDDVVRWYREHGYRFLVLSDHNFVTSVDGLNALHGADEQFLVIKGEEVSDRLEDKPVHINGLDVSGKVDPQRGRTIVDVTQRNIDAIRKAGGVPHVNHPNYEWAISGDDLQRLERVKLFEVYNGHHKVNNLGGGGVPGMEEVWDRLLSNGRVMYGVADDDAHVFKQPGNPDVPGPGRAWVVVRAERLAPRSIVDALERGDFYASTGVELTDYQVTDKTITIAIKEQPSSKYRVQFIGAKGRLLKEATSSPATYAFTGDEKYVRAKILESNGRVAWTQPVIR
;
A
#
# COMPACT_ATOMS: atom_id res chain seq x y z
N MET A 1 -12.09 35.86 7.23
CA MET A 1 -10.87 35.18 7.71
C MET A 1 -10.56 34.06 6.74
N GLN A 2 -9.37 34.06 6.15
CA GLN A 2 -8.90 32.93 5.36
C GLN A 2 -8.75 31.74 6.33
N PRO A 3 -9.23 30.53 5.99
CA PRO A 3 -9.01 29.38 6.86
C PRO A 3 -7.50 29.21 7.06
N PRO A 4 -7.04 28.81 8.26
CA PRO A 4 -5.64 28.51 8.47
C PRO A 4 -5.19 27.48 7.43
N ALA A 5 -3.96 27.63 6.93
CA ALA A 5 -3.38 26.65 6.02
C ALA A 5 -3.42 25.26 6.69
N ALA A 6 -3.90 24.25 5.96
CA ALA A 6 -4.00 22.90 6.49
C ALA A 6 -2.61 22.39 6.90
N THR A 7 -2.48 21.92 8.14
CA THR A 7 -1.28 21.25 8.65
C THR A 7 -1.37 19.78 8.31
N TYR A 8 -0.36 19.25 7.61
CA TYR A 8 -0.28 17.84 7.26
C TYR A 8 0.68 17.09 8.17
N HIS A 9 0.33 15.84 8.47
CA HIS A 9 1.09 14.93 9.31
C HIS A 9 1.33 13.59 8.59
N TRP A 10 2.39 12.88 8.98
CA TRP A 10 2.72 11.56 8.44
C TRP A 10 2.30 10.45 9.41
N TYR A 11 1.41 9.58 8.95
CA TYR A 11 0.88 8.47 9.73
C TYR A 11 1.31 7.13 9.14
N LYS A 12 2.16 6.39 9.87
CA LYS A 12 2.48 5.00 9.55
C LYS A 12 1.24 4.13 9.73
N GLY A 13 0.90 3.28 8.79
CA GLY A 13 -0.23 2.36 8.92
C GLY A 13 -0.13 1.15 8.02
N ASN A 14 -0.96 0.14 8.31
CA ASN A 14 -1.07 -1.05 7.50
C ASN A 14 -2.47 -1.16 6.90
N THR A 15 -2.56 -1.61 5.64
CA THR A 15 -3.81 -1.65 4.86
C THR A 15 -4.33 -3.06 4.61
N HIS A 16 -3.57 -4.09 5.00
CA HIS A 16 -3.91 -5.49 4.72
C HIS A 16 -3.52 -6.40 5.89
N THR A 17 -4.52 -6.90 6.61
CA THR A 17 -4.34 -7.77 7.80
C THR A 17 -5.60 -8.59 8.06
N HIS A 18 -5.38 -9.83 8.50
CA HIS A 18 -6.41 -10.81 8.80
C HIS A 18 -6.48 -11.16 10.28
N THR A 19 -7.68 -11.54 10.73
CA THR A 19 -7.99 -11.93 12.10
C THR A 19 -8.71 -13.28 12.11
N LEU A 20 -9.08 -13.77 13.31
CA LEU A 20 -9.94 -14.95 13.48
C LEU A 20 -11.34 -14.82 12.85
N ASN A 21 -11.74 -13.64 12.36
CA ASN A 21 -12.99 -13.47 11.64
C ASN A 21 -12.93 -13.99 10.19
N SER A 22 -11.73 -14.32 9.70
CA SER A 22 -11.50 -15.00 8.44
C SER A 22 -10.55 -16.19 8.63
N ASP A 23 -9.27 -16.02 8.33
CA ASP A 23 -8.25 -17.08 8.36
C ASP A 23 -6.96 -16.71 9.10
N GLY A 24 -6.97 -15.57 9.81
CA GLY A 24 -5.92 -15.20 10.76
C GLY A 24 -5.94 -16.05 12.04
N ASP A 25 -4.82 -16.08 12.75
CA ASP A 25 -4.65 -16.92 13.95
C ASP A 25 -5.02 -16.22 15.26
N SER A 26 -5.32 -14.92 15.24
CA SER A 26 -5.48 -14.06 16.42
C SER A 26 -6.72 -13.18 16.35
N THR A 27 -7.25 -12.81 17.53
CA THR A 27 -8.49 -12.02 17.61
C THR A 27 -8.30 -10.61 17.03
N PRO A 28 -9.37 -9.93 16.58
CA PRO A 28 -9.27 -8.52 16.20
C PRO A 28 -8.62 -7.63 17.27
N ASP A 29 -8.89 -7.92 18.55
CA ASP A 29 -8.28 -7.20 19.68
C ASP A 29 -6.75 -7.38 19.74
N ASP A 30 -6.28 -8.64 19.67
CA ASP A 30 -4.85 -8.96 19.70
C ASP A 30 -4.09 -8.35 18.53
N VAL A 31 -4.69 -8.43 17.33
CA VAL A 31 -4.14 -7.88 16.10
C VAL A 31 -4.02 -6.35 16.19
N VAL A 32 -5.12 -5.68 16.57
CA VAL A 32 -5.15 -4.22 16.74
C VAL A 32 -4.13 -3.76 17.78
N ARG A 33 -4.09 -4.43 18.93
CA ARG A 33 -3.15 -4.15 20.02
C ARG A 33 -1.71 -4.27 19.54
N TRP A 34 -1.37 -5.31 18.77
CA TRP A 34 -0.03 -5.49 18.23
C TRP A 34 0.39 -4.28 17.40
N TYR A 35 -0.40 -3.85 16.42
CA TYR A 35 -0.03 -2.71 15.57
C TYR A 35 0.12 -1.41 16.35
N ARG A 36 -0.78 -1.16 17.31
CA ARG A 36 -0.71 0.01 18.20
C ARG A 36 0.59 0.04 19.00
N GLU A 37 0.98 -1.10 19.57
CA GLU A 37 2.20 -1.23 20.38
C GLU A 37 3.49 -1.18 19.53
N HIS A 38 3.41 -1.41 18.22
CA HIS A 38 4.55 -1.42 17.29
C HIS A 38 4.68 -0.14 16.44
N GLY A 39 4.14 0.97 16.95
CA GLY A 39 4.37 2.32 16.41
C GLY A 39 3.58 2.64 15.14
N TYR A 40 2.57 1.84 14.80
CA TYR A 40 1.61 2.20 13.76
C TYR A 40 0.59 3.21 14.33
N ARG A 41 0.07 4.05 13.45
CA ARG A 41 -0.94 5.08 13.72
C ARG A 41 -2.31 4.71 13.18
N PHE A 42 -2.38 3.84 12.17
CA PHE A 42 -3.64 3.23 11.77
C PHE A 42 -3.47 1.78 11.34
N LEU A 43 -4.58 1.05 11.39
CA LEU A 43 -4.70 -0.29 10.88
C LEU A 43 -6.03 -0.43 10.15
N VAL A 44 -6.01 -1.00 8.95
CA VAL A 44 -7.22 -1.51 8.29
C VAL A 44 -7.33 -3.00 8.61
N LEU A 45 -8.45 -3.42 9.21
CA LEU A 45 -8.79 -4.84 9.30
C LEU A 45 -9.50 -5.24 8.01
N SER A 46 -8.95 -6.22 7.30
CA SER A 46 -9.36 -6.58 5.94
C SER A 46 -9.68 -8.07 5.82
N ASP A 47 -10.38 -8.63 6.81
CA ASP A 47 -10.76 -10.04 6.82
C ASP A 47 -11.45 -10.47 5.50
N HIS A 48 -11.15 -11.68 5.04
CA HIS A 48 -11.74 -12.24 3.82
C HIS A 48 -13.27 -12.29 3.90
N ASN A 49 -13.92 -11.57 2.98
CA ASN A 49 -15.39 -11.52 2.82
C ASN A 49 -16.17 -11.25 4.12
N PHE A 50 -15.56 -10.50 5.04
CA PHE A 50 -16.12 -10.16 6.34
C PHE A 50 -15.70 -8.74 6.74
N VAL A 51 -16.66 -7.91 7.16
CA VAL A 51 -16.37 -6.57 7.69
C VAL A 51 -16.39 -6.63 9.21
N THR A 52 -15.20 -6.61 9.80
CA THR A 52 -15.04 -6.53 11.26
C THR A 52 -15.51 -5.17 11.78
N SER A 53 -16.41 -5.19 12.77
CA SER A 53 -16.85 -3.95 13.44
C SER A 53 -15.69 -3.32 14.20
N VAL A 54 -15.46 -2.03 13.99
CA VAL A 54 -14.32 -1.30 14.56
C VAL A 54 -14.71 -0.36 15.70
N ASP A 55 -15.99 -0.18 16.00
CA ASP A 55 -16.44 0.78 17.02
C ASP A 55 -15.94 0.40 18.42
N GLY A 56 -16.09 -0.87 18.81
CA GLY A 56 -15.57 -1.38 20.07
C GLY A 56 -14.04 -1.37 20.14
N LEU A 57 -13.37 -1.66 19.02
CA LEU A 57 -11.92 -1.63 18.91
C LEU A 57 -11.37 -0.21 19.05
N ASN A 58 -12.01 0.78 18.42
CA ASN A 58 -11.65 2.19 18.57
C ASN A 58 -12.00 2.73 19.96
N ALA A 59 -13.08 2.27 20.60
CA ALA A 59 -13.37 2.64 21.98
C ALA A 59 -12.30 2.13 22.97
N LEU A 60 -11.67 0.98 22.68
CA LEU A 60 -10.64 0.38 23.52
C LEU A 60 -9.21 0.87 23.19
N HIS A 61 -8.88 0.94 21.91
CA HIS A 61 -7.52 1.18 21.40
C HIS A 61 -7.33 2.53 20.73
N GLY A 62 -8.42 3.11 20.23
CA GLY A 62 -8.39 4.39 19.53
C GLY A 62 -7.92 5.51 20.44
N ALA A 63 -7.16 6.43 19.87
CA ALA A 63 -6.73 7.64 20.55
C ALA A 63 -6.49 8.73 19.50
N ASP A 64 -7.10 9.89 19.71
CA ASP A 64 -7.04 11.02 18.78
C ASP A 64 -5.59 11.32 18.37
N GLU A 65 -5.35 11.38 17.06
CA GLU A 65 -4.03 11.63 16.46
C GLU A 65 -2.92 10.63 16.83
N GLN A 66 -3.26 9.53 17.54
CA GLN A 66 -2.30 8.54 18.01
C GLN A 66 -2.54 7.15 17.44
N PHE A 67 -3.80 6.70 17.35
CA PHE A 67 -4.13 5.39 16.80
C PHE A 67 -5.59 5.31 16.30
N LEU A 68 -5.81 4.68 15.14
CA LEU A 68 -7.11 4.52 14.51
C LEU A 68 -7.26 3.14 13.86
N VAL A 69 -8.34 2.44 14.16
CA VAL A 69 -8.76 1.24 13.42
C VAL A 69 -9.78 1.65 12.35
N ILE A 70 -9.48 1.31 11.10
CA ILE A 70 -10.35 1.55 9.94
C ILE A 70 -10.96 0.21 9.54
N LYS A 71 -12.28 0.22 9.28
CA LYS A 71 -12.96 -0.96 8.75
C LYS A 71 -12.54 -1.21 7.31
N GLY A 72 -12.35 -2.46 6.95
CA GLY A 72 -12.10 -2.89 5.59
C GLY A 72 -12.61 -4.31 5.39
N GLU A 73 -12.34 -4.83 4.20
CA GLU A 73 -12.64 -6.19 3.78
C GLU A 73 -11.72 -6.54 2.63
N GLU A 74 -11.17 -7.76 2.61
CA GLU A 74 -10.62 -8.33 1.38
C GLU A 74 -11.74 -9.07 0.65
N VAL A 75 -12.19 -8.52 -0.47
CA VAL A 75 -13.17 -9.18 -1.32
C VAL A 75 -12.46 -10.29 -2.09
N SER A 76 -12.51 -11.50 -1.53
CA SER A 76 -11.90 -12.69 -2.12
C SER A 76 -12.83 -13.37 -3.12
N ASP A 77 -12.44 -13.36 -4.38
CA ASP A 77 -13.13 -14.03 -5.47
C ASP A 77 -12.17 -14.98 -6.19
N ARG A 78 -12.69 -15.76 -7.14
CA ARG A 78 -11.90 -16.69 -7.95
C ARG A 78 -12.44 -16.75 -9.36
N LEU A 79 -11.55 -16.91 -10.33
CA LEU A 79 -11.88 -17.35 -11.68
C LEU A 79 -11.14 -18.66 -11.93
N GLU A 80 -11.89 -19.76 -12.02
CA GLU A 80 -11.31 -21.11 -12.10
C GLU A 80 -10.35 -21.35 -10.92
N ASP A 81 -9.09 -21.66 -11.19
CA ASP A 81 -8.05 -21.85 -10.19
C ASP A 81 -7.48 -20.53 -9.67
N LYS A 82 -7.60 -19.42 -10.40
CA LYS A 82 -6.94 -18.15 -10.07
C LYS A 82 -7.65 -17.35 -8.95
N PRO A 83 -6.96 -17.05 -7.83
CA PRO A 83 -7.49 -16.17 -6.79
C PRO A 83 -7.51 -14.70 -7.26
N VAL A 84 -8.59 -13.98 -6.98
CA VAL A 84 -8.71 -12.55 -7.29
C VAL A 84 -9.13 -11.83 -6.02
N HIS A 85 -8.22 -11.08 -5.41
CA HIS A 85 -8.48 -10.41 -4.16
C HIS A 85 -8.35 -8.89 -4.29
N ILE A 86 -9.32 -8.17 -3.74
CA ILE A 86 -9.38 -6.70 -3.77
C ILE A 86 -9.74 -6.20 -2.38
N ASN A 87 -8.86 -5.43 -1.75
CA ASN A 87 -9.20 -4.74 -0.51
C ASN A 87 -10.16 -3.58 -0.78
N GLY A 88 -11.22 -3.50 0.02
CA GLY A 88 -12.08 -2.34 0.14
C GLY A 88 -11.78 -1.58 1.43
N LEU A 89 -11.11 -0.44 1.32
CA LEU A 89 -10.74 0.39 2.49
C LEU A 89 -11.90 1.32 2.86
N ASP A 90 -12.28 1.33 4.13
CA ASP A 90 -13.39 2.12 4.68
C ASP A 90 -14.75 1.89 3.98
N VAL A 91 -15.10 0.63 3.71
CA VAL A 91 -16.39 0.28 3.10
C VAL A 91 -17.57 0.57 4.04
N SER A 92 -18.72 1.02 3.52
CA SER A 92 -19.92 1.27 4.31
C SER A 92 -20.54 -0.01 4.88
N GLY A 93 -20.29 -1.15 4.24
CA GLY A 93 -20.72 -2.48 4.66
C GLY A 93 -20.09 -3.55 3.77
N LYS A 94 -20.41 -4.82 4.04
CA LYS A 94 -19.86 -5.97 3.34
C LYS A 94 -20.14 -5.92 1.83
N VAL A 95 -19.15 -6.30 1.03
CA VAL A 95 -19.21 -6.48 -0.42
C VAL A 95 -19.00 -7.94 -0.76
N ASP A 96 -20.05 -8.61 -1.22
CA ASP A 96 -19.93 -10.00 -1.67
C ASP A 96 -19.08 -10.11 -2.96
N PRO A 97 -18.38 -11.23 -3.20
CA PRO A 97 -17.70 -11.49 -4.47
C PRO A 97 -18.66 -11.44 -5.67
N GLN A 98 -18.34 -10.65 -6.69
CA GLN A 98 -19.25 -10.37 -7.79
C GLN A 98 -19.24 -11.42 -8.91
N ARG A 99 -18.21 -12.27 -8.95
CA ARG A 99 -17.92 -13.22 -10.03
C ARG A 99 -17.75 -12.53 -11.39
N GLY A 100 -17.31 -13.28 -12.39
CA GLY A 100 -17.01 -12.74 -13.71
C GLY A 100 -16.56 -13.82 -14.67
N ARG A 101 -16.27 -13.41 -15.90
CA ARG A 101 -15.93 -14.32 -17.01
C ARG A 101 -14.45 -14.31 -17.40
N THR A 102 -13.73 -13.25 -17.05
CA THR A 102 -12.30 -13.08 -17.27
C THR A 102 -11.68 -12.42 -16.05
N ILE A 103 -10.35 -12.49 -15.89
CA ILE A 103 -9.66 -11.85 -14.75
C ILE A 103 -10.02 -10.37 -14.67
N VAL A 104 -9.91 -9.63 -15.79
CA VAL A 104 -10.34 -8.22 -15.85
C VAL A 104 -11.80 -8.01 -15.42
N ASP A 105 -12.74 -8.88 -15.83
CA ASP A 105 -14.18 -8.73 -15.53
C ASP A 105 -14.47 -9.00 -14.05
N VAL A 106 -13.91 -10.08 -13.47
CA VAL A 106 -14.04 -10.37 -12.03
C VAL A 106 -13.46 -9.23 -11.20
N THR A 107 -12.23 -8.82 -11.51
CA THR A 107 -11.53 -7.74 -10.81
C THR A 107 -12.29 -6.42 -10.92
N GLN A 108 -12.74 -6.04 -12.11
CA GLN A 108 -13.47 -4.78 -12.34
C GLN A 108 -14.80 -4.74 -11.58
N ARG A 109 -15.56 -5.84 -11.58
CA ARG A 109 -16.84 -5.89 -10.86
C ARG A 109 -16.66 -5.75 -9.36
N ASN A 110 -15.65 -6.41 -8.78
CA ASN A 110 -15.34 -6.26 -7.36
C ASN A 110 -14.90 -4.82 -7.03
N ILE A 111 -14.07 -4.20 -7.88
CA ILE A 111 -13.72 -2.77 -7.77
C ILE A 111 -14.97 -1.89 -7.77
N ASP A 112 -15.88 -2.08 -8.71
CA ASP A 112 -17.08 -1.26 -8.83
C ASP A 112 -18.05 -1.47 -7.66
N ALA A 113 -18.14 -2.68 -7.13
CA ALA A 113 -18.93 -3.00 -5.95
C ALA A 113 -18.36 -2.33 -4.68
N ILE A 114 -17.02 -2.35 -4.50
CA ILE A 114 -16.34 -1.63 -3.42
C ILE A 114 -16.60 -0.12 -3.52
N ARG A 115 -16.48 0.45 -4.73
CA ARG A 115 -16.80 1.87 -4.97
C ARG A 115 -18.25 2.20 -4.64
N LYS A 116 -19.19 1.32 -5.01
CA LYS A 116 -20.62 1.47 -4.70
C LYS A 116 -20.87 1.42 -3.18
N ALA A 117 -20.10 0.65 -2.44
CA ALA A 117 -20.08 0.65 -0.97
C ALA A 117 -19.29 1.83 -0.36
N GLY A 118 -18.88 2.81 -1.17
CA GLY A 118 -18.15 3.99 -0.70
C GLY A 118 -16.71 3.73 -0.27
N GLY A 119 -16.17 2.53 -0.52
CA GLY A 119 -14.80 2.18 -0.19
C GLY A 119 -13.79 2.62 -1.25
N VAL A 120 -12.51 2.60 -0.86
CA VAL A 120 -11.37 2.75 -1.77
C VAL A 120 -10.83 1.35 -2.12
N PRO A 121 -10.92 0.91 -3.39
CA PRO A 121 -10.40 -0.37 -3.82
C PRO A 121 -8.88 -0.33 -3.99
N HIS A 122 -8.25 -1.42 -3.62
CA HIS A 122 -6.82 -1.68 -3.75
C HIS A 122 -6.64 -3.12 -4.26
N VAL A 123 -5.94 -3.30 -5.39
CA VAL A 123 -5.69 -4.64 -5.95
C VAL A 123 -4.58 -5.34 -5.16
N ASN A 124 -4.91 -6.50 -4.61
CA ASN A 124 -3.99 -7.23 -3.75
C ASN A 124 -3.09 -8.15 -4.57
N HIS A 125 -1.85 -8.31 -4.08
CA HIS A 125 -0.80 -9.25 -4.46
C HIS A 125 -0.96 -9.90 -5.86
N PRO A 126 -0.85 -9.13 -6.97
CA PRO A 126 -1.20 -9.63 -8.31
C PRO A 126 -0.48 -10.92 -8.75
N ASN A 127 0.75 -11.11 -8.26
CA ASN A 127 1.58 -12.29 -8.54
C ASN A 127 1.31 -13.50 -7.61
N TYR A 128 0.41 -13.40 -6.63
CA TYR A 128 -0.05 -14.54 -5.86
C TYR A 128 -0.75 -15.53 -6.79
N GLU A 129 -0.19 -16.74 -6.87
CA GLU A 129 -0.57 -17.77 -7.85
C GLU A 129 -0.61 -17.26 -9.31
N TRP A 130 0.12 -16.18 -9.62
CA TRP A 130 0.20 -15.56 -10.95
C TRP A 130 -1.16 -15.16 -11.53
N ALA A 131 -2.09 -14.74 -10.66
CA ALA A 131 -3.49 -14.58 -11.03
C ALA A 131 -3.77 -13.36 -11.91
N ILE A 132 -3.19 -12.20 -11.59
CA ILE A 132 -3.48 -10.92 -12.26
C ILE A 132 -2.22 -10.41 -12.97
N SER A 133 -2.26 -10.35 -14.30
CA SER A 133 -1.12 -9.86 -15.08
C SER A 133 -1.06 -8.33 -15.15
N GLY A 134 0.10 -7.79 -15.54
CA GLY A 134 0.22 -6.36 -15.85
C GLY A 134 -0.71 -5.88 -16.97
N ASP A 135 -1.05 -6.75 -17.93
CA ASP A 135 -2.01 -6.43 -19.00
C ASP A 135 -3.45 -6.42 -18.50
N ASP A 136 -3.78 -7.21 -17.47
CA ASP A 136 -5.06 -7.12 -16.78
C ASP A 136 -5.16 -5.80 -16.01
N LEU A 137 -4.14 -5.45 -15.22
CA LEU A 137 -4.07 -4.18 -14.46
C LEU A 137 -4.20 -2.94 -15.35
N GLN A 138 -3.60 -2.98 -16.55
CA GLN A 138 -3.65 -1.90 -17.54
C GLN A 138 -5.08 -1.60 -18.01
N ARG A 139 -5.99 -2.61 -17.97
CA ARG A 139 -7.36 -2.55 -18.48
C ARG A 139 -8.42 -2.25 -17.42
N LEU A 140 -8.07 -2.32 -16.14
CA LEU A 140 -9.00 -1.99 -15.05
C LEU A 140 -9.39 -0.52 -15.13
N GLU A 141 -10.41 -0.09 -14.43
CA GLU A 141 -10.83 1.30 -14.31
C GLU A 141 -11.23 1.60 -12.86
N ARG A 142 -11.24 2.88 -12.48
CA ARG A 142 -11.72 3.34 -11.17
C ARG A 142 -10.96 2.75 -9.96
N VAL A 143 -9.74 2.28 -10.18
CA VAL A 143 -8.79 1.83 -9.16
C VAL A 143 -7.44 2.50 -9.38
N LYS A 144 -6.83 2.98 -8.30
CA LYS A 144 -5.51 3.61 -8.31
C LYS A 144 -4.50 2.91 -7.41
N LEU A 145 -4.91 2.00 -6.53
CA LEU A 145 -4.02 1.33 -5.60
C LEU A 145 -3.79 -0.12 -6.03
N PHE A 146 -2.54 -0.58 -5.95
CA PHE A 146 -2.17 -1.98 -6.08
C PHE A 146 -0.99 -2.29 -5.14
N GLU A 147 -0.84 -3.54 -4.74
CA GLU A 147 0.33 -3.96 -3.95
C GLU A 147 1.56 -4.03 -4.85
N VAL A 148 2.50 -3.12 -4.62
CA VAL A 148 3.85 -3.23 -5.19
C VAL A 148 4.70 -4.18 -4.37
N TYR A 149 4.38 -4.34 -3.09
CA TYR A 149 5.02 -5.29 -2.20
C TYR A 149 4.02 -5.79 -1.15
N ASN A 150 3.94 -7.10 -0.97
CA ASN A 150 3.15 -7.73 0.09
C ASN A 150 4.05 -8.59 0.99
N GLY A 151 3.88 -8.46 2.30
CA GLY A 151 4.67 -9.13 3.34
C GLY A 151 4.47 -10.65 3.43
N HIS A 152 3.43 -11.18 2.80
CA HIS A 152 3.21 -12.61 2.66
C HIS A 152 4.29 -13.24 1.76
N HIS A 153 5.02 -14.20 2.32
CA HIS A 153 6.20 -14.82 1.69
C HIS A 153 5.95 -15.65 0.40
N LYS A 154 4.70 -15.76 -0.07
CA LYS A 154 4.29 -16.62 -1.20
C LYS A 154 3.74 -15.85 -2.41
N VAL A 155 3.77 -14.52 -2.37
CA VAL A 155 3.11 -13.65 -3.37
C VAL A 155 4.01 -13.29 -4.55
N ASN A 156 5.27 -13.70 -4.56
CA ASN A 156 6.22 -13.53 -5.67
C ASN A 156 6.41 -12.05 -6.11
N ASN A 157 6.60 -11.14 -5.15
CA ASN A 157 6.80 -9.70 -5.39
C ASN A 157 7.84 -9.39 -6.50
N LEU A 158 8.94 -10.16 -6.53
CA LEU A 158 10.06 -9.97 -7.45
C LEU A 158 9.86 -10.61 -8.83
N GLY A 159 8.75 -11.29 -9.07
CA GLY A 159 8.52 -12.08 -10.27
C GLY A 159 9.34 -13.37 -10.29
N GLY A 160 9.41 -14.01 -11.45
CA GLY A 160 10.10 -15.29 -11.64
C GLY A 160 9.65 -16.03 -12.89
N GLY A 161 10.50 -16.90 -13.43
CA GLY A 161 10.13 -17.75 -14.58
C GLY A 161 9.71 -16.98 -15.85
N GLY A 162 10.18 -15.74 -16.02
CA GLY A 162 9.79 -14.86 -17.14
C GLY A 162 8.60 -13.96 -16.86
N VAL A 163 7.95 -14.08 -15.69
CA VAL A 163 6.93 -13.14 -15.21
C VAL A 163 7.61 -11.97 -14.49
N PRO A 164 7.28 -10.71 -14.83
CA PRO A 164 7.90 -9.53 -14.22
C PRO A 164 7.55 -9.37 -12.74
N GLY A 165 8.44 -8.70 -12.00
CA GLY A 165 8.15 -8.25 -10.64
C GLY A 165 7.19 -7.05 -10.62
N MET A 166 6.58 -6.78 -9.46
CA MET A 166 5.56 -5.74 -9.34
C MET A 166 6.08 -4.32 -9.57
N GLU A 167 7.34 -4.03 -9.28
CA GLU A 167 7.94 -2.74 -9.66
C GLU A 167 8.07 -2.57 -11.18
N GLU A 168 8.43 -3.63 -11.90
CA GLU A 168 8.54 -3.59 -13.37
C GLU A 168 7.15 -3.43 -14.01
N VAL A 169 6.15 -4.15 -13.48
CA VAL A 169 4.76 -3.96 -13.87
C VAL A 169 4.31 -2.52 -13.60
N TRP A 170 4.63 -1.96 -12.43
CA TRP A 170 4.29 -0.59 -12.09
C TRP A 170 4.87 0.42 -13.09
N ASP A 171 6.15 0.28 -13.41
CA ASP A 171 6.82 1.14 -14.37
C ASP A 171 6.20 1.04 -15.77
N ARG A 172 5.79 -0.17 -16.19
CA ARG A 172 5.07 -0.38 -17.46
C ARG A 172 3.72 0.33 -17.46
N LEU A 173 2.92 0.19 -16.40
CA LEU A 173 1.62 0.85 -16.26
C LEU A 173 1.76 2.38 -16.37
N LEU A 174 2.66 2.95 -15.58
CA LEU A 174 2.92 4.40 -15.58
C LEU A 174 3.40 4.90 -16.94
N SER A 175 4.27 4.14 -17.61
CA SER A 175 4.79 4.49 -18.93
C SER A 175 3.71 4.52 -20.03
N ASN A 176 2.67 3.72 -19.84
CA ASN A 176 1.52 3.61 -20.72
C ASN A 176 0.38 4.57 -20.33
N GLY A 177 0.65 5.53 -19.43
CA GLY A 177 -0.33 6.55 -19.00
C GLY A 177 -1.32 6.05 -17.96
N ARG A 178 -1.13 4.86 -17.38
CA ARG A 178 -1.96 4.34 -16.30
C ARG A 178 -1.38 4.76 -14.95
N VAL A 179 -2.05 5.73 -14.33
CA VAL A 179 -1.70 6.19 -12.98
C VAL A 179 -2.18 5.18 -11.95
N MET A 180 -1.23 4.54 -11.28
CA MET A 180 -1.46 3.73 -10.08
C MET A 180 -0.38 4.05 -9.05
N TYR A 181 -0.72 3.86 -7.78
CA TYR A 181 0.11 4.08 -6.61
C TYR A 181 0.40 2.74 -5.94
N GLY A 182 1.68 2.50 -5.66
CA GLY A 182 2.17 1.26 -5.08
C GLY A 182 2.02 1.28 -3.57
N VAL A 183 1.20 0.38 -3.04
CA VAL A 183 1.02 0.12 -1.60
C VAL A 183 1.97 -1.00 -1.19
N ALA A 184 2.49 -0.91 0.03
CA ALA A 184 3.13 -2.04 0.68
C ALA A 184 2.49 -2.30 2.04
N ASP A 185 2.27 -3.56 2.34
CA ASP A 185 1.52 -4.02 3.51
C ASP A 185 1.97 -5.43 3.94
N ASP A 186 1.53 -5.82 5.13
CA ASP A 186 1.95 -7.08 5.74
C ASP A 186 1.23 -8.31 5.18
N ASP A 187 -0.07 -8.17 4.91
CA ASP A 187 -1.00 -9.29 4.69
C ASP A 187 -0.87 -10.36 5.79
N ALA A 188 -0.85 -9.87 7.03
CA ALA A 188 -0.54 -10.66 8.20
C ALA A 188 -1.71 -11.56 8.60
N HIS A 189 -1.43 -12.85 8.78
CA HIS A 189 -2.35 -13.85 9.31
C HIS A 189 -1.84 -14.48 10.61
N VAL A 190 -0.53 -14.41 10.90
CA VAL A 190 0.11 -15.15 12.01
C VAL A 190 0.78 -14.20 13.00
N PHE A 191 0.15 -14.01 14.16
CA PHE A 191 0.69 -13.21 15.27
C PHE A 191 1.25 -14.08 16.41
N LYS A 192 0.89 -15.36 16.47
CA LYS A 192 1.35 -16.28 17.52
C LYS A 192 2.77 -16.82 17.30
N GLN A 193 3.41 -16.49 16.19
CA GLN A 193 4.79 -16.90 15.86
C GLN A 193 5.66 -15.67 15.51
N PRO A 194 5.90 -14.76 16.47
CA PRO A 194 6.61 -13.51 16.20
C PRO A 194 8.03 -13.78 15.67
N GLY A 195 8.40 -13.07 14.60
CA GLY A 195 9.73 -13.15 13.98
C GLY A 195 9.96 -14.37 13.07
N ASN A 196 8.99 -15.28 12.93
CA ASN A 196 9.12 -16.39 11.99
C ASN A 196 9.04 -15.88 10.53
N PRO A 197 10.09 -16.03 9.70
CA PRO A 197 10.07 -15.58 8.31
C PRO A 197 9.14 -16.41 7.41
N ASP A 198 8.86 -17.66 7.78
CA ASP A 198 8.16 -18.66 6.94
C ASP A 198 6.62 -18.63 7.11
N VAL A 199 6.09 -17.65 7.84
CA VAL A 199 4.64 -17.42 8.02
C VAL A 199 4.28 -16.01 7.57
N PRO A 200 3.05 -15.69 7.18
CA PRO A 200 2.62 -14.31 6.94
C PRO A 200 2.44 -13.55 8.26
N GLY A 201 3.55 -13.09 8.84
CA GLY A 201 3.57 -12.34 10.10
C GLY A 201 3.57 -10.81 9.89
N PRO A 202 3.27 -10.04 10.94
CA PRO A 202 3.17 -8.58 10.87
C PRO A 202 4.54 -7.88 10.87
N GLY A 203 4.58 -6.59 10.52
CA GLY A 203 5.78 -5.74 10.64
C GLY A 203 6.79 -5.86 9.50
N ARG A 204 6.38 -6.39 8.35
CA ARG A 204 7.18 -6.63 7.14
C ARG A 204 7.11 -5.48 6.15
N ALA A 205 5.94 -4.86 6.01
CA ALA A 205 5.77 -3.68 5.17
C ALA A 205 4.61 -2.80 5.64
N TRP A 206 4.58 -1.56 5.16
CA TRP A 206 3.58 -0.56 5.53
C TRP A 206 3.57 0.62 4.57
N VAL A 207 2.55 1.46 4.72
CA VAL A 207 2.49 2.80 4.15
C VAL A 207 2.70 3.86 5.23
N VAL A 208 3.19 5.02 4.82
CA VAL A 208 3.22 6.23 5.65
C VAL A 208 2.50 7.33 4.89
N VAL A 209 1.32 7.68 5.38
CA VAL A 209 0.34 8.52 4.69
C VAL A 209 0.44 9.96 5.19
N ARG A 210 0.51 10.92 4.26
CA ARG A 210 0.45 12.34 4.55
C ARG A 210 -1.00 12.80 4.52
N ALA A 211 -1.56 13.11 5.68
CA ALA A 211 -2.95 13.54 5.81
C ALA A 211 -3.11 14.68 6.82
N GLU A 212 -4.22 15.40 6.76
CA GLU A 212 -4.49 16.55 7.66
C GLU A 212 -4.81 16.10 9.09
N ARG A 213 -5.40 14.92 9.22
CA ARG A 213 -5.83 14.34 10.50
C ARG A 213 -5.86 12.82 10.43
N LEU A 214 -5.77 12.18 11.58
CA LEU A 214 -5.92 10.73 11.72
C LEU A 214 -7.41 10.35 11.76
N ALA A 215 -8.04 10.24 10.58
CA ALA A 215 -9.44 9.85 10.43
C ALA A 215 -9.64 8.99 9.17
N PRO A 216 -10.65 8.08 9.12
CA PRO A 216 -10.77 7.11 8.03
C PRO A 216 -10.74 7.73 6.63
N ARG A 217 -11.64 8.69 6.35
CA ARG A 217 -11.67 9.42 5.07
C ARG A 217 -10.38 10.17 4.77
N SER A 218 -9.83 10.86 5.76
CA SER A 218 -8.58 11.62 5.62
C SER A 218 -7.42 10.71 5.16
N ILE A 219 -7.34 9.50 5.70
CA ILE A 219 -6.32 8.50 5.33
C ILE A 219 -6.60 7.90 3.95
N VAL A 220 -7.80 7.38 3.68
CA VAL A 220 -8.08 6.68 2.41
C VAL A 220 -8.12 7.62 1.21
N ASP A 221 -8.57 8.87 1.39
CA ASP A 221 -8.54 9.88 0.33
C ASP A 221 -7.09 10.32 0.02
N ALA A 222 -6.21 10.37 1.03
CA ALA A 222 -4.79 10.64 0.82
C ALA A 222 -4.10 9.51 0.05
N LEU A 223 -4.44 8.24 0.34
CA LEU A 223 -4.00 7.10 -0.47
C LEU A 223 -4.46 7.25 -1.93
N GLU A 224 -5.73 7.60 -2.18
CA GLU A 224 -6.26 7.82 -3.54
C GLU A 224 -5.62 8.97 -4.33
N ARG A 225 -5.01 9.94 -3.64
CA ARG A 225 -4.24 11.02 -4.24
C ARG A 225 -2.76 10.71 -4.40
N GLY A 226 -2.29 9.59 -3.84
CA GLY A 226 -0.86 9.25 -3.83
C GLY A 226 -0.05 10.03 -2.78
N ASP A 227 -0.71 10.62 -1.78
CA ASP A 227 -0.08 11.37 -0.68
C ASP A 227 0.53 10.41 0.37
N PHE A 228 1.43 9.52 -0.03
CA PHE A 228 2.07 8.55 0.87
C PHE A 228 3.40 8.04 0.31
N TYR A 229 4.13 7.27 1.11
CA TYR A 229 5.17 6.38 0.61
C TYR A 229 4.99 4.98 1.20
N ALA A 230 5.44 3.96 0.48
CA ALA A 230 5.43 2.56 0.92
C ALA A 230 6.83 2.15 1.41
N SER A 231 6.92 1.20 2.34
CA SER A 231 8.19 0.82 2.95
C SER A 231 8.20 -0.60 3.52
N THR A 232 9.37 -1.24 3.49
CA THR A 232 9.70 -2.49 4.21
C THR A 232 10.68 -2.25 5.36
N GLY A 233 10.88 -1.00 5.78
CA GLY A 233 11.78 -0.66 6.90
C GLY A 233 12.60 0.62 6.76
N VAL A 234 12.52 1.31 5.62
CA VAL A 234 13.11 2.64 5.45
C VAL A 234 12.12 3.71 5.92
N GLU A 235 12.56 4.62 6.78
CA GLU A 235 11.77 5.75 7.25
C GLU A 235 12.33 7.06 6.68
N LEU A 236 11.44 7.99 6.34
CA LEU A 236 11.79 9.31 5.85
C LEU A 236 11.55 10.34 6.95
N THR A 237 12.49 11.28 7.12
CA THR A 237 12.28 12.45 8.00
C THR A 237 11.58 13.59 7.27
N ASP A 238 11.71 13.64 5.94
CA ASP A 238 11.01 14.61 5.10
C ASP A 238 10.84 14.07 3.66
N TYR A 239 9.72 14.40 3.04
CA TYR A 239 9.43 14.10 1.65
C TYR A 239 8.60 15.23 1.04
N GLN A 240 9.23 15.97 0.13
CA GLN A 240 8.67 17.17 -0.48
C GLN A 240 8.65 17.05 -2.00
N VAL A 241 7.54 17.43 -2.59
CA VAL A 241 7.37 17.56 -4.05
C VAL A 241 6.91 18.98 -4.32
N THR A 242 7.63 19.66 -5.21
CA THR A 242 7.29 21.01 -5.68
C THR A 242 7.11 21.00 -7.19
N ASP A 243 6.75 22.15 -7.75
CA ASP A 243 6.73 22.38 -9.19
C ASP A 243 8.12 22.29 -9.85
N LYS A 244 9.22 22.12 -9.09
CA LYS A 244 10.58 22.04 -9.66
C LYS A 244 11.37 20.83 -9.21
N THR A 245 11.07 20.25 -8.06
CA THR A 245 11.91 19.22 -7.47
C THR A 245 11.15 18.17 -6.67
N ILE A 246 11.78 17.01 -6.54
CA ILE A 246 11.49 16.01 -5.49
C ILE A 246 12.66 16.02 -4.51
N THR A 247 12.38 16.17 -3.22
CA THR A 247 13.39 16.13 -2.15
C THR A 247 13.01 15.09 -1.11
N ILE A 248 13.96 14.21 -0.77
CA ILE A 248 13.75 13.08 0.15
C ILE A 248 14.86 13.12 1.20
N ALA A 249 14.49 13.21 2.48
CA ALA A 249 15.39 13.06 3.61
C ALA A 249 15.10 11.74 4.32
N ILE A 250 16.13 10.93 4.51
CA ILE A 250 16.06 9.61 5.12
C ILE A 250 16.35 9.74 6.62
N LYS A 251 15.62 8.99 7.45
CA LYS A 251 15.97 8.75 8.85
C LYS A 251 17.10 7.71 8.93
N GLU A 252 18.32 8.17 8.70
CA GLU A 252 19.48 7.29 8.57
C GLU A 252 19.78 6.51 9.86
N GLN A 253 20.25 5.28 9.69
CA GLN A 253 20.72 4.41 10.76
C GLN A 253 22.26 4.32 10.68
N PRO A 254 23.01 4.47 11.79
CA PRO A 254 24.47 4.45 11.75
C PRO A 254 25.09 3.19 11.15
N SER A 255 24.41 2.04 11.27
CA SER A 255 24.85 0.74 10.75
C SER A 255 24.52 0.49 9.28
N SER A 256 23.87 1.44 8.60
CA SER A 256 23.34 1.26 7.25
C SER A 256 23.89 2.29 6.26
N LYS A 257 23.90 1.93 4.98
CA LYS A 257 24.13 2.84 3.85
C LYS A 257 22.89 2.88 2.97
N TYR A 258 22.69 4.02 2.30
CA TYR A 258 21.49 4.29 1.53
C TYR A 258 21.82 4.68 0.09
N ARG A 259 20.93 4.33 -0.83
CA ARG A 259 20.87 4.86 -2.20
C ARG A 259 19.46 5.32 -2.50
N VAL A 260 19.31 6.50 -3.07
CA VAL A 260 18.05 7.02 -3.59
C VAL A 260 18.12 7.00 -5.11
N GLN A 261 17.27 6.21 -5.73
CA GLN A 261 17.14 6.09 -7.17
C GLN A 261 15.87 6.80 -7.64
N PHE A 262 16.03 7.87 -8.42
CA PHE A 262 14.93 8.50 -9.14
C PHE A 262 14.73 7.79 -10.46
N ILE A 263 13.52 7.31 -10.70
CA ILE A 263 13.15 6.38 -11.76
C ILE A 263 12.04 7.03 -12.59
N GLY A 264 12.18 6.98 -13.92
CA GLY A 264 11.18 7.46 -14.87
C GLY A 264 10.74 6.37 -15.83
N ALA A 265 10.17 6.80 -16.97
CA ALA A 265 9.54 5.92 -17.95
C ALA A 265 10.34 4.65 -18.25
N LYS A 266 9.63 3.52 -18.26
CA LYS A 266 10.11 2.14 -18.47
C LYS A 266 11.10 1.69 -17.39
N GLY A 267 11.02 2.24 -16.19
CA GLY A 267 11.93 1.92 -15.10
C GLY A 267 13.34 2.49 -15.29
N ARG A 268 13.50 3.49 -16.16
CA ARG A 268 14.81 4.09 -16.43
C ARG A 268 15.32 4.85 -15.21
N LEU A 269 16.52 4.52 -14.74
CA LEU A 269 17.22 5.31 -13.73
C LEU A 269 17.56 6.69 -14.30
N LEU A 270 17.01 7.74 -13.70
CA LEU A 270 17.23 9.14 -14.07
C LEU A 270 18.40 9.74 -13.27
N LYS A 271 18.46 9.41 -11.98
CA LYS A 271 19.50 9.87 -11.05
C LYS A 271 19.62 8.90 -9.89
N GLU A 272 20.85 8.68 -9.43
CA GLU A 272 21.12 8.03 -8.14
C GLU A 272 21.84 9.01 -7.22
N ALA A 273 21.51 8.98 -5.93
CA ALA A 273 22.17 9.74 -4.88
C ALA A 273 22.49 8.85 -3.68
N THR A 274 23.62 9.10 -3.03
CA THR A 274 24.06 8.41 -1.80
C THR A 274 23.99 9.31 -0.56
N SER A 275 23.62 10.59 -0.74
CA SER A 275 23.47 11.58 0.32
C SER A 275 22.01 11.79 0.72
N SER A 276 21.77 12.13 1.98
CA SER A 276 20.48 12.58 2.52
C SER A 276 20.61 14.06 2.94
N PRO A 277 19.76 14.98 2.45
CA PRO A 277 18.66 14.75 1.53
C PRO A 277 19.12 14.48 0.08
N ALA A 278 18.34 13.64 -0.62
CA ALA A 278 18.46 13.43 -2.06
C ALA A 278 17.48 14.33 -2.80
N THR A 279 17.90 14.93 -3.91
CA THR A 279 17.05 15.84 -4.70
C THR A 279 17.10 15.48 -6.17
N TYR A 280 15.94 15.50 -6.83
CA TYR A 280 15.79 15.44 -8.27
C TYR A 280 15.12 16.72 -8.76
N ALA A 281 15.68 17.36 -9.79
CA ALA A 281 15.10 18.54 -10.42
C ALA A 281 14.51 18.11 -11.77
N PHE A 282 13.26 18.49 -12.03
CA PHE A 282 12.56 18.09 -13.24
C PHE A 282 13.18 18.75 -14.47
N THR A 283 13.30 18.00 -15.56
CA THR A 283 13.79 18.45 -16.87
C THR A 283 12.65 18.82 -17.83
N GLY A 284 11.42 18.34 -17.58
CA GLY A 284 10.21 18.66 -18.33
C GLY A 284 9.84 17.64 -19.42
N ASP A 285 10.63 16.60 -19.62
CA ASP A 285 10.40 15.51 -20.58
C ASP A 285 9.97 14.19 -19.89
N GLU A 286 9.88 14.19 -18.56
CA GLU A 286 9.54 13.01 -17.79
C GLU A 286 8.02 12.73 -17.82
N LYS A 287 7.64 11.51 -18.22
CA LYS A 287 6.25 11.04 -18.05
C LYS A 287 5.85 10.90 -16.58
N TYR A 288 6.80 10.46 -15.77
CA TYR A 288 6.69 10.40 -14.33
C TYR A 288 8.09 10.33 -13.72
N VAL A 289 8.19 10.69 -12.44
CA VAL A 289 9.36 10.40 -11.61
C VAL A 289 8.88 9.81 -10.29
N ARG A 290 9.37 8.63 -9.94
CA ARG A 290 9.23 8.02 -8.60
C ARG A 290 10.60 7.82 -7.99
N ALA A 291 10.70 7.69 -6.67
CA ALA A 291 11.94 7.34 -6.01
C ALA A 291 11.85 5.97 -5.36
N LYS A 292 12.95 5.21 -5.47
CA LYS A 292 13.22 3.99 -4.72
C LYS A 292 14.38 4.25 -3.79
N ILE A 293 14.18 4.05 -2.49
CA ILE A 293 15.21 4.20 -1.48
C ILE A 293 15.64 2.79 -1.06
N LEU A 294 16.91 2.47 -1.28
CA LEU A 294 17.52 1.20 -0.96
C LEU A 294 18.39 1.36 0.28
N GLU A 295 18.14 0.55 1.30
CA GLU A 295 19.01 0.40 2.45
C GLU A 295 19.91 -0.85 2.27
N SER A 296 21.14 -0.79 2.77
CA SER A 296 22.19 -1.77 2.53
C SER A 296 21.89 -3.21 2.97
N ASN A 297 20.93 -3.42 3.87
CA ASN A 297 20.52 -4.73 4.39
C ASN A 297 19.19 -5.20 3.80
N GLY A 298 18.73 -4.60 2.70
CA GLY A 298 17.60 -5.09 1.90
C GLY A 298 16.26 -4.43 2.19
N ARG A 299 16.19 -3.45 3.11
CA ARG A 299 14.98 -2.65 3.29
C ARG A 299 14.81 -1.66 2.14
N VAL A 300 13.57 -1.40 1.77
CA VAL A 300 13.23 -0.53 0.63
C VAL A 300 12.11 0.42 1.03
N ALA A 301 12.11 1.64 0.48
CA ALA A 301 10.92 2.47 0.40
C ALA A 301 10.67 2.95 -1.03
N TRP A 302 9.41 3.18 -1.35
CA TRP A 302 8.93 3.66 -2.64
C TRP A 302 8.08 4.91 -2.43
N THR A 303 8.45 6.00 -3.10
CA THR A 303 7.56 7.16 -3.20
C THR A 303 6.60 6.98 -4.36
N GLN A 304 5.44 7.63 -4.30
CA GLN A 304 4.51 7.61 -5.42
C GLN A 304 5.04 8.40 -6.63
N PRO A 305 4.64 8.03 -7.85
CA PRO A 305 5.01 8.74 -9.07
C PRO A 305 4.47 10.17 -9.06
N VAL A 306 5.35 11.13 -9.27
CA VAL A 306 4.99 12.50 -9.62
C VAL A 306 4.83 12.56 -11.13
N ILE A 307 3.62 12.89 -11.58
CA ILE A 307 3.24 12.94 -12.98
C ILE A 307 3.17 14.41 -13.41
N ARG A 308 3.64 14.69 -14.63
CA ARG A 308 3.68 16.01 -15.24
C ARG A 308 3.22 15.97 -16.69
#